data_AF-X8JHJ1-F1
#
_entry.id   AF-X8JHJ1-F1
#
_cell.length_a   1.000
_cell.length_b   1.000
_cell.length_c   1.000
_cell.angle_alpha   90.00
_cell.angle_beta   90.00
_cell.angle_gamma   90.00
#
_symmetry.space_group_name_H-M   'P 1'
#
loop_
_entity.id
_entity.type
_entity.pdbx_description
1 polymer ?
#
loop_
_entity_poly.entity_id
_entity_poly.type
_entity_poly.pdbx_seq_one_letter_code
_entity_poly.pdbx_strand_id
1 'polypeptide(L)'
;MFVSLLALIPLIHAQVILYDTSHNTTSLRGTWSTTTDYVLTSSMIANPVNSTFNVPEQYKSASSASYSFTDDGFWEQYIYRLVAHGTSSCTQGLTIYQHGTYTHGPDGSLLLVPFWQDGRIQILDQCGSDPISLINQTEHIRSWRIMDGPVLRLEGEYYTPVGNMTRVYDTPQMLPTKVLSSWR
;
A
#
# COMPACT_ATOMS: atom_id res chain seq x y z
N MET A 1 -39.44 -28.72 42.48
CA MET A 1 -38.17 -28.98 41.78
C MET A 1 -37.88 -27.79 40.87
N PHE A 2 -36.96 -26.92 41.24
CA PHE A 2 -36.50 -25.81 40.38
C PHE A 2 -35.21 -26.26 39.68
N VAL A 3 -35.26 -26.37 38.35
CA VAL A 3 -34.09 -26.69 37.52
C VAL A 3 -33.30 -25.40 37.34
N SER A 4 -32.12 -25.32 37.96
CA SER A 4 -31.20 -24.19 37.81
C SER A 4 -30.43 -24.35 36.50
N LEU A 5 -30.61 -23.41 35.57
CA LEU A 5 -29.94 -23.38 34.27
C LEU A 5 -28.57 -22.72 34.44
N LEU A 6 -27.50 -23.51 34.50
CA LEU A 6 -26.12 -23.03 34.46
C LEU A 6 -25.82 -22.49 33.05
N ALA A 7 -25.78 -21.17 32.92
CA ALA A 7 -25.29 -20.51 31.71
C ALA A 7 -23.77 -20.71 31.58
N LEU A 8 -23.33 -21.53 30.63
CA LEU A 8 -21.93 -21.56 30.20
C LEU A 8 -21.64 -20.26 29.45
N ILE A 9 -20.89 -19.36 30.08
CA ILE A 9 -20.30 -18.20 29.41
C ILE A 9 -19.09 -18.72 28.61
N PRO A 10 -19.05 -18.57 27.28
CA PRO A 10 -17.87 -18.95 26.53
C PRO A 10 -16.71 -18.01 26.91
N LEU A 11 -15.65 -18.58 27.48
CA LEU A 11 -14.39 -17.88 27.67
C LEU A 11 -13.82 -17.59 26.26
N ILE A 12 -14.04 -16.38 25.76
CA ILE A 12 -13.33 -15.87 24.59
C ILE A 12 -11.86 -15.76 25.01
N HIS A 13 -11.06 -16.74 24.61
CA HIS A 13 -9.61 -16.67 24.76
C HIS A 13 -9.13 -15.60 23.80
N ALA A 14 -8.91 -14.39 24.32
CA ALA A 14 -8.04 -13.41 23.67
C ALA A 14 -6.65 -14.03 23.63
N GLN A 15 -6.34 -14.71 22.53
CA GLN A 15 -4.99 -15.19 22.26
C GLN A 15 -4.08 -13.97 22.18
N VAL A 16 -3.26 -13.79 23.22
CA VAL A 16 -2.18 -12.81 23.23
C VAL A 16 -1.24 -13.22 22.11
N ILE A 17 -1.20 -12.43 21.04
CA ILE A 17 -0.26 -12.67 19.95
C ILE A 17 1.14 -12.34 20.45
N LEU A 18 1.98 -13.38 20.45
CA LEU A 18 3.41 -13.21 20.59
C LEU A 18 3.94 -12.73 19.24
N TYR A 19 4.19 -11.42 19.13
CA TYR A 19 5.04 -10.87 18.08
C TYR A 19 6.38 -11.62 18.13
N ASP A 20 6.61 -12.53 17.18
CA ASP A 20 7.85 -13.29 17.11
C ASP A 20 8.99 -12.40 16.58
N THR A 21 10.20 -12.94 16.52
CA THR A 21 11.38 -12.20 16.03
C THR A 21 11.22 -11.64 14.61
N SER A 22 10.25 -12.12 13.83
CA SER A 22 9.98 -11.65 12.47
C SER A 22 9.01 -10.47 12.36
N HIS A 23 8.29 -10.15 13.44
CA HIS A 23 7.45 -8.95 13.55
C HIS A 23 8.02 -7.92 14.55
N ASN A 24 8.96 -8.33 15.40
CA ASN A 24 9.29 -7.63 16.64
C ASN A 24 10.70 -6.99 16.67
N THR A 25 11.41 -6.94 15.54
CA THR A 25 12.82 -6.47 15.55
C THR A 25 13.11 -5.26 14.66
N THR A 26 12.22 -4.90 13.73
CA THR A 26 12.43 -3.73 12.86
C THR A 26 11.12 -3.00 12.61
N SER A 27 11.11 -1.68 12.80
CA SER A 27 9.99 -0.85 12.37
C SER A 27 9.73 -1.01 10.87
N LEU A 28 8.45 -1.00 10.46
CA LEU A 28 8.03 -0.86 9.06
C LEU A 28 8.50 0.46 8.44
N ARG A 29 8.99 1.40 9.26
CA ARG A 29 9.47 2.70 8.83
C ARG A 29 10.45 2.57 7.67
N GLY A 30 10.15 3.33 6.62
CA GLY A 30 10.96 3.44 5.42
C GLY A 30 10.10 3.41 4.18
N THR A 31 10.77 3.42 3.04
CA THR A 31 10.17 3.21 1.72
C THR A 31 10.60 1.83 1.23
N TRP A 32 9.63 1.00 0.90
CA TRP A 32 9.81 -0.35 0.38
C TRP A 32 9.38 -0.37 -1.07
N SER A 33 10.11 -1.08 -1.93
CA SER A 33 9.81 -1.13 -3.36
C SER A 33 10.04 -2.53 -3.92
N THR A 34 9.18 -2.96 -4.85
CA THR A 34 9.39 -4.21 -5.62
C THR A 34 10.54 -4.08 -6.63
N THR A 35 10.98 -2.86 -6.90
CA THR A 35 12.07 -2.53 -7.83
C THR A 35 13.09 -1.62 -7.15
N THR A 36 14.38 -1.91 -7.32
CA THR A 36 15.47 -1.09 -6.77
C THR A 36 15.90 0.03 -7.71
N ASP A 37 15.69 -0.16 -9.02
CA ASP A 37 16.21 0.74 -10.07
C ASP A 37 15.32 1.98 -10.26
N TYR A 38 14.07 1.89 -9.83
CA TYR A 38 13.11 2.96 -9.84
C TYR A 38 12.14 2.78 -8.68
N VAL A 39 11.99 3.83 -7.87
CA VAL A 39 11.09 3.84 -6.72
C VAL A 39 9.95 4.79 -7.04
N LEU A 40 8.72 4.31 -6.99
CA LEU A 40 7.53 5.13 -7.19
C LEU A 40 7.33 6.05 -5.98
N THR A 41 8.12 7.11 -5.85
CA THR A 41 7.90 8.09 -4.77
C THR A 41 6.91 9.15 -5.21
N SER A 42 6.24 9.76 -4.23
CA SER A 42 5.21 10.74 -4.50
C SER A 42 5.66 12.00 -5.19
N SER A 43 6.88 12.46 -4.92
CA SER A 43 7.47 13.59 -5.63
C SER A 43 7.68 13.31 -7.13
N MET A 44 7.71 12.04 -7.53
CA MET A 44 7.97 11.63 -8.91
C MET A 44 6.70 11.36 -9.70
N ILE A 45 5.61 10.91 -9.06
CA ILE A 45 4.48 10.32 -9.78
C ILE A 45 3.17 11.07 -9.58
N ALA A 46 2.65 11.19 -8.37
CA ALA A 46 1.42 11.97 -8.18
C ALA A 46 1.77 13.44 -8.07
N ASN A 47 1.31 14.24 -9.01
CA ASN A 47 1.29 15.69 -8.85
C ASN A 47 -0.06 16.10 -8.26
N PRO A 48 -0.14 16.35 -6.95
CA PRO A 48 -1.39 16.70 -6.31
C PRO A 48 -1.91 18.09 -6.71
N VAL A 49 -1.11 18.93 -7.37
CA VAL A 49 -1.53 20.26 -7.85
C VAL A 49 -2.32 20.15 -9.15
N ASN A 50 -1.85 19.30 -10.07
CA ASN A 50 -2.46 19.18 -11.41
C ASN A 50 -3.30 17.92 -11.58
N SER A 51 -3.42 17.12 -10.52
CA SER A 51 -4.09 15.84 -10.52
C SER A 51 -3.60 14.86 -11.57
N THR A 52 -2.28 14.84 -11.84
CA THR A 52 -1.69 13.97 -12.85
C THR A 52 -0.79 12.91 -12.25
N PHE A 53 -0.62 11.82 -13.00
CA PHE A 53 0.41 10.83 -12.76
C PHE A 53 1.51 10.95 -13.82
N ASN A 54 2.77 11.00 -13.40
CA ASN A 54 3.92 11.10 -14.29
C ASN A 54 4.79 9.85 -14.19
N VAL A 55 4.27 8.67 -14.54
CA VAL A 55 5.08 7.45 -14.64
C VAL A 55 6.02 7.59 -15.84
N PRO A 56 7.35 7.61 -15.68
CA PRO A 56 8.28 7.76 -16.80
C PRO A 56 8.21 6.57 -17.75
N GLU A 57 8.31 6.85 -19.05
CA GLU A 57 8.08 5.86 -20.12
C GLU A 57 8.99 4.62 -20.00
N GLN A 58 10.26 4.82 -19.63
CA GLN A 58 11.23 3.74 -19.46
C GLN A 58 10.87 2.74 -18.35
N TYR A 59 9.94 3.09 -17.46
CA TYR A 59 9.50 2.23 -16.36
C TYR A 59 8.11 1.63 -16.60
N LYS A 60 7.47 1.93 -17.73
CA LYS A 60 6.15 1.38 -18.09
C LYS A 60 6.21 -0.06 -18.60
N SER A 61 7.40 -0.60 -18.86
CA SER A 61 7.59 -1.96 -19.36
C SER A 61 7.50 -3.06 -18.29
N ALA A 62 7.37 -2.72 -17.02
CA ALA A 62 7.24 -3.69 -15.93
C ALA A 62 6.33 -3.17 -14.82
N SER A 63 5.60 -4.08 -14.16
CA SER A 63 4.83 -3.70 -12.97
C SER A 63 5.77 -3.40 -11.80
N SER A 64 5.43 -2.38 -11.02
CA SER A 64 6.19 -1.96 -9.85
C SER A 64 5.26 -1.42 -8.78
N ALA A 65 5.68 -1.51 -7.53
CA ALA A 65 4.96 -0.94 -6.41
C ALA A 65 5.93 -0.47 -5.34
N SER A 66 5.54 0.60 -4.64
CA SER A 66 6.23 1.05 -3.44
C SER A 66 5.26 1.46 -2.36
N TYR A 67 5.67 1.19 -1.13
CA TYR A 67 4.93 1.48 0.09
C TYR A 67 5.87 2.20 1.04
N SER A 68 5.42 3.35 1.56
CA SER A 68 6.15 4.10 2.57
C SER A 68 5.37 4.08 3.87
N PHE A 69 6.05 3.86 4.99
CA PHE A 69 5.45 3.84 6.34
C PHE A 69 6.23 4.73 7.29
N THR A 70 5.55 5.42 8.20
CA THR A 70 6.16 6.21 9.27
C THR A 70 5.89 5.58 10.64
N ASP A 71 6.76 5.84 11.63
CA ASP A 71 6.57 5.33 13.00
C ASP A 71 5.32 5.88 13.70
N ASP A 72 4.82 7.04 13.27
CA ASP A 72 3.62 7.70 13.79
C ASP A 72 2.32 7.25 13.10
N GLY A 73 2.38 6.19 12.28
CA GLY A 73 1.18 5.50 11.78
C GLY A 73 0.64 6.02 10.45
N PHE A 74 1.46 6.69 9.64
CA PHE A 74 1.09 7.09 8.27
C PHE A 74 1.66 6.16 7.22
N TRP A 75 0.92 6.05 6.13
CA TRP A 75 1.26 5.18 5.01
C TRP A 75 0.95 5.86 3.68
N GLU A 76 1.75 5.53 2.67
CA GLU A 76 1.52 5.88 1.27
C GLU A 76 1.84 4.70 0.36
N GLN A 77 1.02 4.47 -0.67
CA GLN A 77 1.25 3.47 -1.72
C GLN A 77 1.30 4.12 -3.10
N TYR A 78 2.16 3.56 -3.94
CA TYR A 78 2.11 3.70 -5.38
C TYR A 78 2.19 2.35 -6.03
N ILE A 79 1.35 2.11 -7.01
CA ILE A 79 1.38 0.88 -7.79
C ILE A 79 1.23 1.25 -9.25
N TYR A 80 2.16 0.79 -10.07
CA TYR A 80 2.01 0.71 -11.51
C TYR A 80 1.86 -0.76 -11.90
N ARG A 81 0.72 -1.12 -12.45
CA ARG A 81 0.47 -2.45 -12.98
C ARG A 81 0.38 -2.38 -14.49
N LEU A 82 1.28 -3.09 -15.15
CA LEU A 82 1.21 -3.27 -16.58
C LEU A 82 0.11 -4.28 -16.92
N VAL A 83 -0.85 -3.88 -17.75
CA VAL A 83 -2.01 -4.70 -18.12
C VAL A 83 -1.74 -5.44 -19.44
N ALA A 84 -1.21 -4.74 -20.44
CA ALA A 84 -0.87 -5.33 -21.72
C ALA A 84 0.34 -4.63 -22.36
N HIS A 85 1.24 -5.44 -22.92
CA HIS A 85 2.27 -4.97 -23.84
C HIS A 85 1.68 -4.90 -25.25
N GLY A 86 1.35 -3.69 -25.72
CA GLY A 86 1.02 -3.45 -27.12
C GLY A 86 2.27 -3.32 -28.01
N THR A 87 2.09 -2.91 -29.27
CA THR A 87 3.17 -2.24 -30.01
C THR A 87 3.60 -0.99 -29.22
N SER A 88 4.82 -0.47 -29.45
CA SER A 88 5.43 0.64 -28.67
C SER A 88 4.64 1.94 -28.54
N SER A 89 3.43 2.00 -29.09
CA SER A 89 2.50 3.13 -29.10
C SER A 89 1.18 2.90 -28.34
N CYS A 90 0.86 1.67 -27.90
CA CYS A 90 -0.43 1.34 -27.26
C CYS A 90 -0.25 0.53 -25.96
N THR A 91 0.76 0.84 -25.14
CA THR A 91 0.92 0.15 -23.85
C THR A 91 -0.22 0.54 -22.91
N GLN A 92 -0.84 -0.46 -22.27
CA GLN A 92 -1.94 -0.23 -21.32
C GLN A 92 -1.49 -0.57 -19.89
N GLY A 93 -1.74 0.35 -18.97
CA GLY A 93 -1.33 0.24 -17.58
C GLY A 93 -2.38 0.78 -16.61
N LEU A 94 -2.17 0.50 -15.34
CA LEU A 94 -3.00 0.99 -14.24
C LEU A 94 -2.06 1.61 -13.20
N THR A 95 -2.27 2.88 -12.89
CA THR A 95 -1.54 3.56 -11.81
C THR A 95 -2.48 3.80 -10.65
N ILE A 96 -2.08 3.43 -9.43
CA ILE A 96 -2.84 3.63 -8.20
C ILE A 96 -1.98 4.44 -7.25
N TYR A 97 -2.59 5.45 -6.63
CA TYR A 97 -2.05 6.20 -5.52
C TYR A 97 -3.07 6.27 -4.40
N GLN A 98 -2.63 5.95 -3.18
CA GLN A 98 -3.37 6.24 -1.96
C GLN A 98 -2.41 6.55 -0.83
N HIS A 99 -2.85 7.37 0.11
CA HIS A 99 -2.12 7.60 1.36
C HIS A 99 -3.11 7.86 2.48
N GLY A 100 -2.66 7.72 3.72
CA GLY A 100 -3.48 7.87 4.90
C GLY A 100 -2.79 7.29 6.12
N THR A 101 -3.54 6.57 6.94
CA THR A 101 -3.05 5.98 8.18
C THR A 101 -2.99 4.47 8.09
N TYR A 102 -2.12 3.85 8.87
CA TYR A 102 -2.13 2.41 9.08
C TYR A 102 -2.19 2.07 10.57
N THR A 103 -2.79 0.93 10.88
CA THR A 103 -2.88 0.40 12.24
C THR A 103 -2.58 -1.09 12.26
N HIS A 104 -1.94 -1.56 13.33
CA HIS A 104 -1.74 -2.99 13.58
C HIS A 104 -3.02 -3.62 14.14
N GLY A 105 -3.50 -4.67 13.48
CA GLY A 105 -4.58 -5.51 13.98
C GLY A 105 -4.11 -6.41 15.13
N PRO A 106 -5.03 -6.83 16.02
CA PRO A 106 -4.71 -7.75 17.12
C PRO A 106 -4.35 -9.15 16.62
N ASP A 107 -4.64 -9.47 15.37
CA ASP A 107 -4.31 -10.69 14.64
C ASP A 107 -2.96 -10.63 13.90
N GLY A 108 -2.20 -9.53 14.07
CA GLY A 108 -0.94 -9.28 13.36
C GLY A 108 -1.11 -8.67 11.97
N SER A 109 -2.35 -8.46 11.51
CA SER A 109 -2.65 -7.81 10.24
C SER A 109 -2.29 -6.31 10.26
N LEU A 110 -2.26 -5.68 9.08
CA LEU A 110 -2.28 -4.22 8.95
C LEU A 110 -3.59 -3.80 8.29
N LEU A 111 -4.16 -2.71 8.80
CA LEU A 111 -5.27 -2.03 8.15
C LEU A 111 -4.76 -0.69 7.63
N LEU A 112 -4.84 -0.47 6.31
CA LEU A 112 -4.42 0.76 5.63
C LEU A 112 -5.69 1.55 5.25
N VAL A 113 -5.88 2.70 5.89
CA VAL A 113 -7.09 3.53 5.73
C VAL A 113 -6.71 4.83 5.01
N PRO A 114 -7.22 5.05 3.79
CA PRO A 114 -6.85 6.23 3.01
C PRO A 114 -7.52 7.51 3.53
N PHE A 115 -6.87 8.65 3.28
CA PHE A 115 -7.58 9.93 3.29
C PHE A 115 -8.54 9.97 2.10
N TRP A 116 -9.83 9.99 2.41
CA TRP A 116 -10.90 9.66 1.47
C TRP A 116 -10.96 10.51 0.19
N GLN A 117 -10.39 11.72 0.18
CA GLN A 117 -10.40 12.65 -0.98
C GLN A 117 -9.18 12.51 -1.89
N ASP A 118 -8.15 11.78 -1.47
CA ASP A 118 -6.81 11.94 -2.04
C ASP A 118 -6.41 10.79 -2.96
N GLY A 119 -7.02 9.61 -2.79
CA GLY A 119 -6.69 8.44 -3.60
C GLY A 119 -7.04 8.63 -5.07
N ARG A 120 -6.17 8.17 -5.98
CA ARG A 120 -6.38 8.27 -7.42
C ARG A 120 -6.04 6.94 -8.11
N ILE A 121 -6.82 6.63 -9.14
CA ILE A 121 -6.53 5.56 -10.08
C ILE A 121 -6.51 6.14 -11.49
N GLN A 122 -5.48 5.81 -12.27
CA GLN A 122 -5.37 6.16 -13.67
C GLN A 122 -5.32 4.88 -14.50
N ILE A 123 -6.17 4.82 -15.51
CA ILE A 123 -6.02 3.86 -16.61
C ILE A 123 -5.15 4.55 -17.64
N LEU A 124 -3.97 4.00 -17.89
CA LEU A 124 -3.07 4.44 -18.95
C LEU A 124 -3.45 3.68 -20.22
N ASP A 125 -3.83 4.41 -21.26
CA ASP A 125 -4.10 3.91 -22.59
C ASP A 125 -3.47 4.84 -23.63
N GLN A 126 -2.25 4.52 -24.06
CA GLN A 126 -1.50 5.35 -25.01
C GLN A 126 -2.20 5.52 -26.38
N CYS A 127 -3.22 4.71 -26.68
CA CYS A 127 -4.02 4.79 -27.91
C CYS A 127 -5.42 5.36 -27.70
N GLY A 128 -5.71 5.84 -26.48
CA GLY A 128 -7.00 6.39 -26.08
C GLY A 128 -6.84 7.59 -25.15
N SER A 129 -7.76 7.67 -24.18
CA SER A 129 -7.69 8.65 -23.10
C SER A 129 -7.06 8.02 -21.87
N ASP A 130 -6.38 8.83 -21.04
CA ASP A 130 -5.83 8.40 -19.75
C ASP A 130 -6.73 8.88 -18.58
N PRO A 131 -7.94 8.34 -18.39
CA PRO A 131 -8.87 8.84 -17.37
C PRO A 131 -8.30 8.63 -15.97
N ILE A 132 -8.51 9.63 -15.12
CA ILE A 132 -8.17 9.60 -13.70
C ILE A 132 -9.46 9.65 -12.88
N SER A 133 -9.60 8.71 -11.96
CA SER A 133 -10.76 8.58 -11.08
C SER A 133 -10.34 8.62 -9.60
N LEU A 134 -11.25 9.08 -8.75
CA LEU A 134 -11.11 9.02 -7.29
C LEU A 134 -11.22 7.55 -6.83
N ILE A 135 -10.37 7.17 -5.87
CA ILE A 135 -10.50 5.90 -5.13
C ILE A 135 -10.30 6.14 -3.63
N ASN A 136 -10.93 5.29 -2.82
CA ASN A 136 -10.85 5.33 -1.36
C ASN A 136 -10.85 3.91 -0.79
N GLN A 137 -10.06 3.02 -1.40
CA GLN A 137 -10.04 1.61 -1.02
C GLN A 137 -9.24 1.41 0.28
N THR A 138 -9.89 0.90 1.32
CA THR A 138 -9.19 0.41 2.51
C THR A 138 -8.53 -0.93 2.18
N GLU A 139 -7.25 -1.09 2.52
CA GLU A 139 -6.52 -2.35 2.33
C GLU A 139 -6.36 -3.10 3.65
N HIS A 140 -6.74 -4.38 3.64
CA HIS A 140 -6.43 -5.31 4.73
C HIS A 140 -5.24 -6.17 4.31
N ILE A 141 -4.12 -5.99 5.00
CA ILE A 141 -2.92 -6.79 4.84
C ILE A 141 -2.98 -7.89 5.90
N ARG A 142 -3.44 -9.08 5.47
CA ARG A 142 -3.66 -10.24 6.34
C ARG A 142 -2.39 -10.69 7.05
N SER A 143 -1.24 -10.64 6.36
CA SER A 143 0.05 -10.96 6.95
C SER A 143 1.15 -10.07 6.36
N TRP A 144 2.19 -9.79 7.13
CA TRP A 144 3.38 -9.09 6.66
C TRP A 144 4.61 -9.62 7.40
N ARG A 145 5.77 -9.56 6.75
CA ARG A 145 7.02 -10.02 7.36
C ARG A 145 8.21 -9.25 6.83
N ILE A 146 9.13 -8.87 7.72
CA ILE A 146 10.45 -8.38 7.35
C ILE A 146 11.44 -9.55 7.49
N MET A 147 12.13 -9.88 6.40
CA MET A 147 13.15 -10.93 6.32
C MET A 147 14.56 -10.32 6.36
N ASP A 148 15.57 -11.16 6.61
CA ASP A 148 16.97 -10.78 6.57
C ASP A 148 17.33 -10.10 5.24
N GLY A 149 17.97 -8.93 5.28
CA GLY A 149 18.34 -8.16 4.08
C GLY A 149 17.32 -7.08 3.67
N PRO A 150 16.91 -6.22 4.62
CA PRO A 150 15.54 -5.68 4.78
C PRO A 150 14.60 -5.91 3.59
N VAL A 151 13.97 -7.09 3.57
CA VAL A 151 12.95 -7.45 2.59
C VAL A 151 11.59 -7.56 3.26
N LEU A 152 10.64 -6.74 2.84
CA LEU A 152 9.24 -6.78 3.26
C LEU A 152 8.43 -7.66 2.30
N ARG A 153 7.65 -8.57 2.87
CA ARG A 153 6.60 -9.30 2.15
C ARG A 153 5.25 -8.90 2.74
N LEU A 154 4.30 -8.56 1.87
CA LEU A 154 2.93 -8.21 2.22
C LEU A 154 1.98 -9.25 1.61
N GLU A 155 0.97 -9.66 2.37
CA GLU A 155 -0.10 -10.54 1.89
C GLU A 155 -1.44 -9.87 2.19
N GLY A 156 -2.09 -9.33 1.16
CA GLY A 156 -3.36 -8.61 1.28
C GLY A 156 -4.36 -9.00 0.18
N GLU A 157 -5.50 -8.33 0.14
CA GLU A 157 -6.64 -8.77 -0.69
C GLU A 157 -6.77 -8.06 -2.04
N TYR A 158 -6.45 -6.76 -2.09
CA TYR A 158 -6.76 -5.91 -3.24
C TYR A 158 -5.51 -5.64 -4.07
N TYR A 159 -4.91 -4.46 -3.90
CA TYR A 159 -3.79 -4.01 -4.73
C TYR A 159 -2.42 -4.39 -4.16
N THR A 160 -2.39 -5.22 -3.11
CA THR A 160 -1.16 -5.63 -2.45
C THR A 160 -0.19 -6.30 -3.43
N PRO A 161 1.07 -5.86 -3.52
CA PRO A 161 2.05 -6.45 -4.41
C PRO A 161 2.30 -7.92 -4.08
N VAL A 162 2.34 -8.78 -5.11
CA VAL A 162 2.63 -10.22 -4.95
C VAL A 162 4.13 -10.49 -4.72
N GLY A 163 4.99 -9.52 -5.07
CA GLY A 163 6.44 -9.62 -4.97
C GLY A 163 7.00 -9.18 -3.63
N ASN A 164 8.18 -9.69 -3.29
CA ASN A 164 8.99 -9.16 -2.20
C ASN A 164 9.40 -7.71 -2.49
N MET A 165 9.43 -6.88 -1.44
CA MET A 165 9.79 -5.47 -1.51
C MET A 165 11.08 -5.24 -0.74
N THR A 166 12.06 -4.57 -1.34
CA THR A 166 13.30 -4.20 -0.67
C THR A 166 13.17 -2.82 -0.05
N ARG A 167 13.74 -2.60 1.14
CA ARG A 167 13.82 -1.24 1.69
C ARG A 167 14.82 -0.41 0.90
N VAL A 168 14.32 0.61 0.20
CA VAL A 168 15.10 1.51 -0.66
C VAL A 168 15.50 2.81 0.05
N TYR A 169 14.70 3.24 1.03
CA TYR A 169 15.02 4.37 1.90
C TYR A 169 14.64 4.06 3.35
N ASP A 170 15.54 4.35 4.29
CA ASP A 170 15.20 4.28 5.72
C ASP A 170 14.28 5.44 6.14
N THR A 171 14.41 6.60 5.50
CA THR A 171 13.49 7.73 5.71
C THR A 171 12.32 7.60 4.73
N PRO A 172 11.07 7.58 5.21
CA PRO A 172 9.90 7.42 4.35
C PRO A 172 9.81 8.57 3.34
N GLN A 173 9.72 8.23 2.06
CA GLN A 173 9.48 9.19 0.99
C GLN A 173 7.99 9.20 0.71
N MET A 174 7.30 10.24 1.20
CA MET A 174 5.85 10.39 1.01
C MET A 174 5.36 11.84 0.97
N LEU A 175 4.14 12.06 0.46
CA LEU A 175 3.47 13.36 0.53
C LEU A 175 3.16 13.73 1.99
N PRO A 176 2.78 14.99 2.27
CA PRO A 176 2.38 15.39 3.61
C PRO A 176 1.33 14.45 4.21
N THR A 177 1.52 14.07 5.47
CA THR A 177 0.68 13.15 6.25
C THR A 177 -0.63 13.80 6.73
N LYS A 178 -1.34 14.44 5.80
CA LYS A 178 -2.62 15.12 6.00
C LYS A 178 -3.42 15.09 4.70
N VAL A 179 -4.73 15.35 4.80
CA VAL A 179 -5.57 15.54 3.62
C VAL A 179 -4.97 16.64 2.73
N LEU A 180 -4.78 16.31 1.46
CA LEU A 180 -4.12 17.17 0.49
C LEU A 180 -5.12 18.17 -0.10
N SER A 181 -4.87 19.46 0.12
CA SER A 181 -5.81 20.53 -0.25
C SER A 181 -5.93 20.79 -1.75
N SER A 182 -4.96 20.34 -2.56
CA SER A 182 -4.83 20.66 -3.98
C SER A 182 -5.56 19.70 -4.92
N TRP A 183 -6.19 18.64 -4.39
CA TRP A 183 -6.98 17.67 -5.14
C TRP A 183 -8.47 18.02 -5.26
N ARG A 184 -8.85 19.24 -4.86
CA ARG A 184 -10.23 19.75 -4.90
C ARG A 184 -10.56 20.43 -6.21
#